data_AF-A0A7W8E649-F1
#
_entry.id   AF-A0A7W8E649-F1
#
_cell.length_a   1.000
_cell.length_b   1.000
_cell.length_c   1.000
_cell.angle_alpha   90.00
_cell.angle_beta   90.00
_cell.angle_gamma   90.00
#
_symmetry.space_group_name_H-M   'P 1'
#
loop_
_entity.id
_entity.type
_entity.pdbx_description
1 polymer ?
#
loop_
_entity_poly.entity_id
_entity_poly.type
_entity_poly.pdbx_seq_one_letter_code
_entity_poly.pdbx_strand_id
1 'polypeptide(L)'
;MSYPTDRSFQLTALPDGLSEQFMEAVLEDMDEPQQKSPLQCVTVKMPLPAYLRMKKAAQKWNLTYTDVINFCTERVVPVLETPSGKVAEKLEQHRLEVEAKKAMRAARSKVKN
;
A
#
# COMPACT_ATOMS: atom_id res chain seq x y z
N MET A 1 48.40 -17.10 -27.87
CA MET A 1 47.23 -16.46 -27.23
C MET A 1 47.36 -16.66 -25.74
N SER A 2 47.60 -15.59 -24.98
CA SER A 2 47.70 -15.61 -23.53
C SER A 2 46.34 -15.22 -22.96
N TYR A 3 45.73 -16.09 -22.14
CA TYR A 3 44.55 -15.70 -21.38
C TYR A 3 44.97 -14.70 -20.29
N PRO A 4 44.23 -13.60 -20.07
CA PRO A 4 44.54 -12.69 -18.99
C PRO A 4 44.41 -13.45 -17.66
N THR A 5 45.48 -13.45 -16.89
CA THR A 5 45.57 -14.04 -15.56
C THR A 5 44.43 -13.51 -14.70
N ASP A 6 43.70 -14.43 -14.09
CA ASP A 6 42.58 -14.18 -13.18
C ASP A 6 42.86 -12.98 -12.28
N ARG A 7 41.95 -11.99 -12.34
CA ARG A 7 41.80 -11.00 -11.27
C ARG A 7 41.40 -11.79 -10.04
N SER A 8 42.38 -12.10 -9.19
CA SER A 8 42.16 -12.70 -7.89
C SER A 8 41.04 -11.93 -7.18
N PHE A 9 39.96 -12.65 -6.88
CA PHE A 9 38.87 -12.13 -6.08
C PHE A 9 39.43 -11.89 -4.67
N GLN A 10 39.99 -10.71 -4.42
CA GLN A 10 40.45 -10.34 -3.09
C GLN A 10 39.22 -9.94 -2.28
N LEU A 11 38.83 -10.81 -1.35
CA LEU A 11 37.89 -10.50 -0.29
C LEU A 11 38.32 -9.19 0.37
N THR A 12 37.48 -8.18 0.22
CA THR A 12 37.76 -6.80 0.62
C THR A 12 37.56 -6.72 2.12
N ALA A 13 38.67 -6.54 2.85
CA ALA A 13 38.77 -6.40 4.31
C ALA A 13 38.27 -7.62 5.12
N LEU A 14 38.90 -7.85 6.27
CA LEU A 14 38.35 -8.74 7.30
C LEU A 14 37.00 -8.15 7.75
N PRO A 15 35.96 -8.98 7.97
CA PRO A 15 34.70 -8.50 8.52
C PRO A 15 34.96 -7.71 9.79
N ASP A 16 34.33 -6.54 9.93
CA ASP A 16 34.35 -5.83 11.20
C ASP A 16 33.43 -6.53 12.20
N GLY A 17 33.68 -6.32 13.51
CA GLY A 17 32.90 -6.98 14.56
C GLY A 17 31.41 -6.63 14.53
N LEU A 18 31.03 -5.52 13.89
CA LEU A 18 29.62 -5.14 13.69
C LEU A 18 28.96 -6.01 12.61
N SER A 19 29.65 -6.30 11.52
CA SER A 19 29.18 -7.18 10.46
C SER A 19 29.02 -8.61 10.96
N GLU A 20 29.92 -9.05 11.84
CA GLU A 20 29.84 -10.38 12.48
C GLU A 20 28.65 -10.47 13.44
N GLN A 21 28.44 -9.47 14.30
CA GLN A 21 27.26 -9.39 15.18
C GLN A 21 25.94 -9.30 14.40
N PHE A 22 25.93 -8.55 13.29
CA PHE A 22 24.76 -8.51 12.41
C PHE A 22 24.48 -9.88 11.80
N MET A 23 25.51 -10.60 11.37
CA MET A 23 25.35 -11.95 10.83
C MET A 23 24.89 -12.95 11.88
N GLU A 24 25.38 -12.85 13.13
CA GLU A 24 24.88 -13.64 14.25
C GLU A 24 23.39 -13.42 14.49
N ALA A 25 22.92 -12.17 14.52
CA ALA A 25 21.50 -11.86 14.67
C ALA A 25 20.64 -12.43 13.52
N VAL A 26 21.15 -12.39 12.28
CA VAL A 26 20.46 -13.00 11.12
C VAL A 26 20.36 -14.51 11.27
N LEU A 27 21.42 -15.17 11.75
CA LEU A 27 21.45 -16.62 11.95
C LEU A 27 20.51 -17.04 13.10
N GLU A 28 20.45 -16.26 14.18
CA GLU A 28 19.50 -16.46 15.28
C GLU A 28 18.04 -16.34 14.81
N ASP A 29 17.73 -15.32 13.99
CA ASP A 29 16.40 -15.13 13.37
C ASP A 29 16.03 -16.28 12.41
N MET A 30 17.02 -16.92 11.78
CA MET A 30 16.81 -18.08 10.90
C MET A 30 16.52 -19.37 11.67
N ASP A 31 17.09 -19.51 12.87
CA ASP A 31 16.86 -20.65 13.77
C ASP A 31 15.53 -20.53 14.52
N GLU A 32 14.95 -19.32 14.61
CA GLU A 32 13.57 -19.18 15.04
C GLU A 32 12.64 -19.91 14.05
N PRO A 33 11.87 -20.92 14.49
CA PRO A 33 10.93 -21.59 13.62
C PRO A 33 9.90 -20.56 13.19
N GLN A 34 10.03 -20.04 11.96
CA GLN A 34 9.05 -19.16 11.35
C GLN A 34 7.69 -19.82 11.56
N GLN A 35 6.84 -19.15 12.32
CA GLN A 35 5.51 -19.63 12.62
C GLN A 35 4.84 -19.88 11.26
N LYS A 36 4.68 -21.15 10.88
CA LYS A 36 4.10 -21.54 9.59
C LYS A 36 2.67 -21.05 9.57
N SER A 37 2.48 -19.82 9.12
CA SER A 37 1.17 -19.26 8.92
C SER A 37 0.55 -20.00 7.73
N PRO A 38 -0.66 -20.56 7.90
CA PRO A 38 -1.33 -21.21 6.78
C PRO A 38 -1.52 -20.18 5.67
N LEU A 39 -1.33 -20.59 4.41
CA LEU A 39 -1.63 -19.74 3.27
C LEU A 39 -3.10 -19.34 3.33
N GLN A 40 -3.37 -18.07 3.67
CA GLN A 40 -4.73 -17.53 3.68
C GLN A 40 -5.05 -17.00 2.29
N CYS A 41 -5.93 -17.71 1.57
CA CYS A 41 -6.43 -17.26 0.27
C CYS A 41 -7.77 -16.54 0.46
N VAL A 42 -7.85 -15.28 0.05
CA VAL A 42 -9.08 -14.48 0.06
C VAL A 42 -9.52 -14.24 -1.38
N THR A 43 -10.76 -14.65 -1.70
CA THR A 43 -11.37 -14.36 -2.99
C THR A 43 -12.27 -13.13 -2.88
N VAL A 44 -11.98 -12.08 -3.64
CA VAL A 44 -12.78 -10.85 -3.66
C VAL A 44 -13.67 -10.83 -4.90
N LYS A 45 -14.99 -10.78 -4.68
CA LYS A 45 -15.99 -10.58 -5.74
C LYS A 45 -16.40 -9.10 -5.76
N MET A 46 -16.36 -8.46 -6.92
CA MET A 46 -16.77 -7.06 -7.05
C MET A 46 -17.46 -6.79 -8.39
N PRO A 47 -18.41 -5.82 -8.45
CA PRO A 47 -19.01 -5.38 -9.70
C PRO A 47 -17.97 -4.83 -10.68
N LEU A 48 -18.20 -4.98 -11.99
CA LEU A 48 -17.29 -4.52 -13.03
C LEU A 48 -16.85 -3.04 -12.86
N PRO A 49 -17.74 -2.08 -12.54
CA PRO A 49 -17.31 -0.70 -12.33
C PRO A 49 -16.31 -0.53 -11.18
N ALA A 50 -16.42 -1.32 -10.11
CA ALA A 50 -15.49 -1.29 -9.00
C ALA A 50 -14.13 -1.89 -9.39
N TYR A 51 -14.15 -3.01 -10.12
CA TYR A 51 -12.93 -3.63 -10.67
C TYR A 51 -12.16 -2.66 -11.57
N LEU A 52 -12.84 -1.95 -12.46
CA LEU A 52 -12.19 -0.97 -13.34
C LEU A 52 -11.53 0.18 -12.56
N ARG A 53 -12.15 0.64 -11.47
CA ARG A 53 -11.54 1.63 -10.57
C ARG A 53 -10.31 1.08 -9.86
N MET A 54 -10.38 -0.14 -9.34
CA MET A 54 -9.24 -0.81 -8.71
C MET A 54 -8.08 -1.00 -9.71
N LYS A 55 -8.36 -1.48 -10.93
CA LYS A 55 -7.38 -1.62 -11.99
C LYS A 55 -6.68 -0.29 -12.30
N LYS A 56 -7.44 0.80 -12.38
CA LYS A 56 -6.88 2.14 -12.59
C LYS A 56 -6.00 2.60 -11.42
N ALA A 57 -6.40 2.33 -10.17
CA ALA A 57 -5.61 2.66 -8.99
C ALA A 57 -4.29 1.88 -8.96
N ALA A 58 -4.36 0.56 -9.20
CA ALA A 58 -3.20 -0.31 -9.28
C ALA A 58 -2.18 0.17 -10.33
N GLN A 59 -2.65 0.52 -11.53
CA GLN A 59 -1.80 1.11 -12.57
C GLN A 59 -1.21 2.47 -12.17
N LYS A 60 -2.03 3.35 -11.59
CA LYS A 60 -1.61 4.69 -11.19
C LYS A 60 -0.54 4.65 -10.08
N TRP A 61 -0.66 3.72 -9.15
CA TRP A 61 0.23 3.59 -7.99
C TRP A 61 1.36 2.60 -8.22
N ASN A 62 1.41 1.95 -9.38
CA ASN A 62 2.36 0.88 -9.71
C ASN A 62 2.36 -0.25 -8.65
N LEU A 63 1.16 -0.71 -8.31
CA LEU A 63 0.91 -1.72 -7.28
C LEU A 63 0.16 -2.92 -7.87
N THR A 64 0.27 -4.08 -7.21
CA THR A 64 -0.59 -5.23 -7.54
C THR A 64 -2.02 -5.01 -7.04
N TYR A 65 -2.98 -5.81 -7.50
CA TYR A 65 -4.35 -5.72 -7.01
C TYR A 65 -4.44 -6.07 -5.52
N THR A 66 -3.64 -7.04 -5.07
CA THR A 66 -3.54 -7.43 -3.67
C THR A 66 -3.04 -6.27 -2.81
N ASP A 67 -1.99 -5.56 -3.24
CA ASP A 67 -1.47 -4.41 -2.51
C ASP A 67 -2.51 -3.31 -2.36
N VAL A 68 -3.28 -3.03 -3.42
CA VAL A 68 -4.35 -2.03 -3.37
C VAL A 68 -5.45 -2.44 -2.40
N ILE A 69 -5.86 -3.71 -2.42
CA ILE A 69 -6.89 -4.24 -1.51
C ILE A 69 -6.39 -4.14 -0.06
N ASN A 70 -5.20 -4.66 0.23
CA ASN A 70 -4.61 -4.64 1.57
C ASN A 70 -4.40 -3.22 2.08
N PHE A 71 -3.87 -2.32 1.23
CA PHE A 71 -3.71 -0.91 1.59
C PHE A 71 -5.05 -0.27 1.95
N CYS A 72 -6.10 -0.54 1.16
CA CYS A 72 -7.42 -0.02 1.45
C CYS A 72 -7.97 -0.59 2.77
N THR A 73 -7.89 -1.90 2.99
CA THR A 73 -8.45 -2.55 4.18
C THR A 73 -7.68 -2.23 5.46
N GLU A 74 -6.36 -2.19 5.41
CA GLU A 74 -5.50 -2.01 6.58
C GLU A 74 -5.30 -0.54 6.94
N ARG A 75 -5.34 0.37 5.96
CA ARG A 75 -4.97 1.78 6.18
C ARG A 75 -6.11 2.74 5.89
N VAL A 76 -6.78 2.60 4.75
CA VAL A 76 -7.80 3.59 4.33
C VAL A 76 -9.10 3.43 5.12
N VAL A 77 -9.62 2.21 5.25
CA VAL A 77 -10.89 1.94 5.95
C VAL A 77 -10.84 2.43 7.40
N PRO A 78 -9.82 2.11 8.22
CA PRO A 78 -9.76 2.60 9.60
C PRO A 78 -9.73 4.13 9.70
N VAL A 79 -9.02 4.80 8.79
CA VAL A 79 -8.98 6.28 8.74
C VAL A 79 -10.34 6.87 8.38
N LEU A 80 -11.13 6.20 7.54
CA LEU A 80 -12.47 6.64 7.18
C LEU A 80 -13.51 6.32 8.26
N GLU A 81 -13.31 5.25 9.03
CA GLU A 81 -14.16 4.91 10.18
C GLU A 81 -13.95 5.89 11.34
N THR A 82 -12.71 6.36 11.56
CA THR A 82 -12.40 7.37 12.57
C THR A 82 -11.57 8.52 11.97
N PRO A 83 -12.19 9.42 11.18
CA PRO A 83 -11.47 10.50 10.53
C PRO A 83 -10.87 11.49 11.52
N SER A 84 -9.63 11.92 11.27
CA SER A 84 -8.95 12.91 12.10
C SER A 84 -8.07 13.86 11.27
N GLY A 85 -7.71 14.99 11.88
CA GLY A 85 -6.87 16.03 11.29
C GLY A 85 -7.37 16.51 9.92
N LYS A 86 -6.43 16.68 8.99
CA LYS A 86 -6.71 17.19 7.64
C LYS A 86 -7.68 16.32 6.83
N VAL A 87 -7.80 15.03 7.15
CA VAL A 87 -8.75 14.14 6.46
C VAL A 87 -10.17 14.47 6.90
N ALA A 88 -10.41 14.66 8.20
CA ALA A 88 -11.71 15.06 8.73
C ALA A 88 -12.15 16.42 8.15
N GLU A 89 -11.26 17.40 8.12
CA GLU A 89 -11.52 18.73 7.54
C GLU A 89 -11.95 18.63 6.06
N LYS A 90 -11.22 17.86 5.25
CA LYS A 90 -11.54 17.68 3.83
C LYS A 90 -12.85 16.93 3.62
N LEU A 91 -13.15 15.94 4.45
CA LEU A 91 -14.42 15.22 4.39
C LEU A 91 -15.60 16.16 4.72
N GLU A 92 -15.46 17.00 5.72
CA GLU A 92 -16.49 17.98 6.08
C GLU A 92 -16.67 19.03 4.98
N GLN A 93 -15.58 19.57 4.44
CA GLN A 93 -15.65 20.46 3.29
C GLN A 93 -16.39 19.81 2.11
N HIS A 94 -16.08 18.54 1.82
CA HIS A 94 -16.74 17.82 0.74
C HIS A 94 -18.24 17.63 1.01
N ARG A 95 -18.63 17.35 2.27
CA ARG A 95 -20.04 17.24 2.69
C ARG A 95 -20.78 18.55 2.40
N LEU A 96 -20.23 19.68 2.83
CA LEU A 96 -20.80 21.01 2.60
C LEU A 96 -20.95 21.33 1.11
N GLU A 97 -19.94 21.00 0.29
CA GLU A 97 -20.02 21.21 -1.17
C GLU A 97 -21.12 20.38 -1.83
N VAL A 98 -21.29 19.13 -1.39
CA VAL A 98 -22.35 18.25 -1.91
C VAL A 98 -23.73 18.79 -1.52
N GLU A 99 -23.90 19.25 -0.28
CA GLU A 99 -25.14 19.86 0.20
C GLU A 99 -25.46 21.15 -0.57
N ALA A 100 -24.49 22.04 -0.75
CA ALA A 100 -24.65 23.28 -1.52
C ALA A 100 -25.03 22.97 -2.98
N LYS A 101 -24.38 21.99 -3.62
CA LYS A 101 -24.73 21.55 -4.98
C LYS A 101 -26.16 21.00 -5.07
N LYS A 102 -26.60 20.24 -4.06
CA LYS A 102 -27.99 19.75 -3.98
C LYS A 102 -28.98 20.90 -3.81
N ALA A 103 -28.72 21.85 -2.91
CA ALA A 103 -29.57 23.01 -2.69
C ALA A 103 -29.71 23.89 -3.94
N MET A 104 -28.60 24.15 -4.66
CA MET A 104 -28.65 24.89 -5.92
C MET A 104 -29.45 24.17 -7.01
N ARG A 105 -29.35 22.84 -7.11
CA ARG A 105 -30.17 22.05 -8.05
C ARG A 105 -31.66 22.14 -7.71
N ALA A 106 -32.00 22.01 -6.43
CA ALA A 106 -33.37 22.11 -5.95
C ALA A 106 -33.97 23.53 -6.14
N ALA A 107 -33.16 24.58 -5.97
CA ALA A 107 -33.58 25.96 -6.26
C ALA A 107 -33.84 26.16 -7.76
N ARG A 108 -32.97 25.66 -8.63
CA ARG A 108 -33.14 25.73 -10.10
C ARG A 108 -34.38 24.97 -10.59
N SER A 109 -34.75 23.87 -9.95
CA SER A 109 -35.98 23.14 -10.29
C SER A 109 -37.25 23.86 -9.82
N LYS A 110 -37.19 24.63 -8.73
CA LYS A 110 -38.34 25.42 -8.23
C LYS A 110 -38.61 26.69 -9.04
N VAL A 111 -37.61 27.23 -9.74
CA VAL A 111 -37.74 28.43 -10.60
C VAL A 111 -38.27 28.09 -12.00
N LYS A 112 -38.24 26.80 -12.39
CA LYS A 112 -38.70 26.32 -13.72
C LYS A 112 -40.14 25.81 -13.73
N ASN A 113 -40.80 25.73 -12.59
CA ASN A 113 -42.22 25.44 -12.43
C ASN A 113 -42.95 26.72 -12.03
#